data_AF-A0A3Q9FQZ4-F1
#
_entry.id   AF-A0A3Q9FQZ4-F1
#
_cell.length_a   1.000
_cell.length_b   1.000
_cell.length_c   1.000
_cell.angle_alpha   90.00
_cell.angle_beta   90.00
_cell.angle_gamma   90.00
#
_symmetry.space_group_name_H-M   'P 1'
#
loop_
_entity.id
_entity.type
_entity.pdbx_description
1 polymer ?
#
loop_
_entity_poly.entity_id
_entity_poly.type
_entity_poly.pdbx_seq_one_letter_code
_entity_poly.pdbx_strand_id
1 'polypeptide(L)'
;MRELIHFDLEQWGVNLIYVVLFSVVLAFARVFKGLVVKDDVNKELTEKDNVAYGVSMAGYFLGVSIVYIGAMIGPSNGLMNDVIAVLSYSIGGIIAMLISRIINDKLIFSHIVNVKEIVDNRNVSIGLIQTASYVASGLMIASAISGEGGGPVNALVFYLVGQAFLVLYTKGYINASTYNIQEELKAGNLAIAFSVTGKMLAIGLIVMTAIGQEFMGWKQTFLAMFIDGGIMIVLLFLASYLFDKVIIPKSALRHELVEDKNVGIGVLDCCANVMFACLMVFLL
;
A
#
# COMPACT_ATOMS: atom_id res chain seq x y z
N MET A 1 30.51 29.53 -2.15
CA MET A 1 30.96 28.17 -2.55
C MET A 1 32.06 27.64 -1.60
N ARG A 2 31.84 27.77 -0.28
CA ARG A 2 32.78 27.34 0.78
C ARG A 2 32.03 26.90 2.06
N GLU A 3 30.83 26.38 1.87
CA GLU A 3 29.98 25.81 2.94
C GLU A 3 29.41 24.45 2.51
N LEU A 4 30.17 23.70 1.70
CA LEU A 4 29.79 22.35 1.33
C LEU A 4 30.60 21.37 2.18
N ILE A 5 29.88 20.68 3.05
CA ILE A 5 30.27 19.49 3.83
C ILE A 5 31.01 19.80 5.14
N HIS A 6 30.25 20.20 6.17
CA HIS A 6 30.60 19.78 7.53
C HIS A 6 30.27 18.29 7.63
N PHE A 7 31.31 17.44 7.61
CA PHE A 7 31.17 16.01 7.75
C PHE A 7 30.92 15.67 9.22
N ASP A 8 29.65 15.51 9.59
CA ASP A 8 29.25 15.17 10.95
C ASP A 8 29.30 13.66 11.17
N LEU A 9 30.43 13.19 11.71
CA LEU A 9 30.68 11.78 12.03
C LEU A 9 29.62 11.19 12.97
N GLU A 10 29.06 12.00 13.88
CA GLU A 10 28.05 11.54 14.84
C GLU A 10 26.72 11.28 14.13
N GLN A 11 26.28 12.20 13.27
CA GLN A 11 25.06 12.02 12.47
C GLN A 11 25.16 10.81 11.53
N TRP A 12 26.32 10.60 10.88
CA TRP A 12 26.54 9.42 10.05
C TRP A 12 26.53 8.12 10.86
N GLY A 13 27.05 8.14 12.10
CA GLY A 13 26.96 7.02 13.03
C GLY A 13 25.51 6.65 13.37
N VAL A 14 24.67 7.65 13.66
CA VAL A 14 23.23 7.45 13.90
C VAL A 14 22.52 6.90 12.66
N ASN A 15 22.79 7.46 11.48
CA ASN A 15 22.19 6.99 10.23
C ASN A 15 22.57 5.53 9.94
N LEU A 16 23.82 5.13 10.22
CA LEU A 16 24.26 3.74 10.05
C LEU A 16 23.50 2.79 10.98
N ILE A 17 23.21 3.20 12.22
CA ILE A 17 22.38 2.41 13.14
C ILE A 17 20.99 2.16 12.54
N TYR A 18 20.35 3.18 11.97
CA TYR A 18 19.05 3.01 11.32
C TYR A 18 19.12 2.15 10.04
N VAL A 19 20.22 2.18 9.28
CA VAL A 19 20.40 1.29 8.11
C VAL A 19 20.56 -0.18 8.56
N VAL A 20 21.33 -0.43 9.61
CA VAL A 20 21.48 -1.78 10.18
C VAL A 20 20.16 -2.26 10.76
N LEU A 21 19.44 -1.42 11.49
CA LEU A 21 18.13 -1.74 12.05
C LEU A 21 17.11 -2.07 10.94
N PHE A 22 17.08 -1.29 9.86
CA PHE A 22 16.24 -1.58 8.71
C PHE A 22 16.56 -2.95 8.07
N SER A 23 17.84 -3.29 7.97
CA SER A 23 18.28 -4.59 7.46
C SER A 23 17.80 -5.75 8.35
N VAL A 24 17.83 -5.57 9.67
CA VAL A 24 17.29 -6.53 10.64
C VAL A 24 15.77 -6.68 10.47
N VAL A 25 15.04 -5.56 10.31
CA VAL A 25 13.59 -5.56 10.08
C VAL A 25 13.23 -6.28 8.78
N LEU A 26 13.95 -6.05 7.68
CA LEU A 26 13.73 -6.75 6.41
C LEU A 26 14.00 -8.26 6.52
N ALA A 27 15.09 -8.65 7.21
CA ALA A 27 15.40 -10.05 7.45
C ALA A 27 14.29 -10.74 8.28
N PHE A 28 13.82 -10.08 9.33
CA PHE A 28 12.68 -10.54 10.12
C PHE A 28 11.42 -10.67 9.26
N ALA A 29 11.06 -9.62 8.50
CA ALA A 29 9.89 -9.61 7.63
C ALA A 29 9.89 -10.78 6.63
N ARG A 30 11.05 -11.06 6.01
CA ARG A 30 11.24 -12.19 5.10
C ARG A 30 10.91 -13.52 5.76
N VAL A 31 11.55 -13.81 6.90
CA VAL A 31 11.37 -15.08 7.64
C VAL A 31 9.92 -15.19 8.12
N PHE A 32 9.39 -14.12 8.69
CA PHE A 32 8.06 -14.10 9.26
C PHE A 32 6.98 -14.34 8.19
N LYS A 33 7.09 -13.70 7.01
CA LYS A 33 6.18 -13.97 5.89
C LYS A 33 6.21 -15.45 5.48
N GLY A 34 7.40 -16.04 5.29
CA GLY A 34 7.52 -17.46 4.93
C GLY A 34 6.85 -18.40 5.94
N LEU A 35 6.98 -18.10 7.24
CA LEU A 35 6.31 -18.87 8.31
C LEU A 35 4.78 -18.72 8.29
N VAL A 36 4.28 -17.49 8.11
CA VAL A 36 2.84 -17.20 8.14
C VAL A 36 2.13 -17.71 6.89
N VAL A 37 2.73 -17.50 5.71
CA VAL A 37 2.16 -17.92 4.42
C VAL A 37 2.42 -19.40 4.14
N LYS A 38 3.41 -20.00 4.82
CA LYS A 38 3.87 -21.39 4.62
C LYS A 38 4.39 -21.64 3.22
N ASP A 39 5.14 -20.68 2.68
CA ASP A 39 5.83 -20.77 1.40
C ASP A 39 7.37 -20.72 1.58
N ASP A 40 8.10 -21.20 0.57
CA ASP A 40 9.56 -21.18 0.57
C ASP A 40 10.07 -20.09 -0.38
N VAL A 41 10.48 -18.97 0.22
CA VAL A 41 10.99 -17.79 -0.49
C VAL A 41 12.17 -18.15 -1.40
N ASN A 42 13.09 -19.02 -0.96
CA ASN A 42 14.27 -19.37 -1.76
C ASN A 42 13.82 -20.21 -2.95
N LYS A 43 13.04 -21.25 -2.70
CA LYS A 43 12.53 -22.13 -3.76
C LYS A 43 11.77 -21.36 -4.83
N GLU A 44 10.87 -20.46 -4.43
CA GLU A 44 10.08 -19.68 -5.40
C GLU A 44 10.93 -18.70 -6.21
N LEU A 45 11.91 -18.03 -5.59
CA LEU A 45 12.70 -16.99 -6.25
C LEU A 45 13.93 -17.50 -7.00
N THR A 46 14.61 -18.55 -6.53
CA THR A 46 15.91 -18.98 -7.08
C THR A 46 15.85 -20.31 -7.82
N GLU A 47 14.93 -21.20 -7.47
CA GLU A 47 14.81 -22.51 -8.15
C GLU A 47 13.70 -22.49 -9.20
N LYS A 48 12.57 -21.82 -8.91
CA LYS A 48 11.40 -21.78 -9.79
C LYS A 48 11.33 -20.54 -10.70
N ASP A 49 12.13 -19.52 -10.43
CA ASP A 49 12.11 -18.21 -11.10
C ASP A 49 10.68 -17.62 -11.17
N ASN A 50 9.94 -17.70 -10.06
CA ASN A 50 8.54 -17.30 -10.02
C ASN A 50 8.39 -15.78 -9.97
N VAL A 51 8.18 -15.17 -11.14
CA VAL A 51 7.99 -13.72 -11.30
C VAL A 51 6.80 -13.20 -10.48
N ALA A 52 5.68 -13.94 -10.42
CA ALA A 52 4.50 -13.51 -9.65
C ALA A 52 4.81 -13.41 -8.15
N TYR A 53 5.56 -14.40 -7.64
CA TYR A 53 6.06 -14.39 -6.28
C TYR A 53 7.04 -13.24 -6.05
N GLY A 54 7.96 -13.00 -6.99
CA GLY A 54 8.89 -11.88 -6.98
C GLY A 54 8.21 -10.52 -6.89
N VAL A 55 7.19 -10.27 -7.71
CA VAL A 55 6.40 -9.04 -7.68
C VAL A 55 5.71 -8.87 -6.33
N SER A 56 5.01 -9.89 -5.84
CA SER A 56 4.40 -9.87 -4.49
C SER A 56 5.41 -9.59 -3.38
N MET A 57 6.59 -10.21 -3.45
CA MET A 57 7.64 -10.06 -2.45
C MET A 57 8.25 -8.65 -2.46
N ALA A 58 8.44 -8.07 -3.65
CA ALA A 58 8.88 -6.69 -3.80
C ALA A 58 7.86 -5.71 -3.19
N GLY A 59 6.57 -5.91 -3.47
CA GLY A 59 5.49 -5.11 -2.88
C GLY A 59 5.41 -5.23 -1.36
N TYR A 60 5.61 -6.44 -0.82
CA TYR A 60 5.70 -6.66 0.62
C TYR A 60 6.86 -5.87 1.25
N PHE A 61 8.07 -6.00 0.71
CA PHE A 61 9.23 -5.25 1.23
C PHE A 61 9.08 -3.74 1.07
N LEU A 62 8.46 -3.26 -0.01
CA LEU A 62 8.15 -1.85 -0.17
C LEU A 62 7.19 -1.36 0.94
N GLY A 63 6.13 -2.11 1.23
CA GLY A 63 5.23 -1.80 2.35
C GLY A 63 5.94 -1.81 3.71
N VAL A 64 6.83 -2.78 3.96
CA VAL A 64 7.66 -2.81 5.18
C VAL A 64 8.56 -1.59 5.29
N SER A 65 9.11 -1.15 4.16
CA SER A 65 9.96 0.05 4.07
C SER A 65 9.17 1.31 4.42
N ILE A 66 7.94 1.43 3.90
CA ILE A 66 7.03 2.54 4.20
C ILE A 66 6.69 2.57 5.69
N VAL A 67 6.34 1.43 6.29
CA VAL A 67 6.08 1.32 7.74
C VAL A 67 7.30 1.72 8.55
N TYR A 68 8.49 1.23 8.18
CA TYR A 68 9.73 1.55 8.86
C TYR A 68 10.02 3.05 8.84
N ILE A 69 9.87 3.68 7.67
CA ILE A 69 10.03 5.12 7.51
C ILE A 69 9.00 5.88 8.35
N GLY A 70 7.73 5.46 8.35
CA GLY A 70 6.69 6.05 9.19
C GLY A 70 7.03 6.00 10.68
N ALA A 71 7.60 4.89 11.16
CA ALA A 71 8.02 4.74 12.55
C ALA A 71 9.22 5.62 12.93
N MET A 72 10.01 6.10 11.95
CA MET A 72 11.10 7.05 12.17
C MET A 72 10.62 8.51 12.22
N ILE A 73 9.41 8.80 11.76
CA ILE A 73 8.85 10.16 11.77
C ILE A 73 8.28 10.45 13.15
N GLY A 74 8.83 11.47 13.81
CA GLY A 74 8.34 11.94 15.11
C GLY A 74 9.44 12.63 15.92
N PRO A 75 9.09 13.21 17.08
CA PRO A 75 10.06 13.81 17.98
C PRO A 75 10.98 12.73 18.59
N SER A 76 12.29 12.99 18.56
CA SER A 76 13.27 12.12 19.22
C SER A 76 13.19 12.24 20.73
N ASN A 77 13.24 11.09 21.42
CA ASN A 77 13.34 10.99 22.88
C ASN A 77 14.67 10.34 23.31
N GLY A 78 15.69 10.46 22.45
CA GLY A 78 17.01 9.85 22.62
C GLY A 78 17.16 8.55 21.83
N LEU A 79 18.36 8.36 21.28
CA LEU A 79 18.66 7.32 20.29
C LEU A 79 18.19 5.91 20.68
N MET A 80 18.41 5.50 21.94
CA MET A 80 18.01 4.17 22.39
C MET A 80 16.48 3.99 22.37
N ASN A 81 15.74 5.00 22.83
CA ASN A 81 14.27 4.97 22.85
C ASN A 81 13.72 4.97 21.42
N ASP A 82 14.31 5.78 20.54
CA ASP A 82 13.90 5.86 19.14
C ASP A 82 14.14 4.51 18.42
N VAL A 83 15.30 3.87 18.63
CA VAL A 83 15.59 2.54 18.07
C VAL A 83 14.59 1.49 18.56
N ILE A 84 14.26 1.48 19.85
CA ILE A 84 13.27 0.55 20.42
C ILE A 84 11.88 0.82 19.83
N ALA A 85 11.48 2.08 19.71
CA ALA A 85 10.19 2.48 19.15
C ALA A 85 10.08 2.07 17.68
N VAL A 86 11.07 2.44 16.85
CA VAL A 86 11.14 2.09 15.42
C VAL A 86 11.06 0.58 15.23
N LEU A 87 11.83 -0.19 16.00
CA LEU A 87 11.78 -1.65 15.93
C LEU A 87 10.40 -2.21 16.30
N SER A 88 9.82 -1.74 17.40
CA SER A 88 8.54 -2.23 17.92
C SER A 88 7.39 -1.92 16.95
N TYR A 89 7.32 -0.69 16.45
CA TYR A 89 6.31 -0.28 15.47
C TYR A 89 6.51 -0.96 14.13
N SER A 90 7.75 -1.18 13.68
CA SER A 90 8.02 -1.94 12.45
C SER A 90 7.54 -3.39 12.54
N ILE A 91 7.82 -4.07 13.66
CA ILE A 91 7.33 -5.44 13.88
C ILE A 91 5.79 -5.46 13.93
N GLY A 92 5.18 -4.54 14.69
CA GLY A 92 3.72 -4.42 14.77
C GLY A 92 3.07 -4.14 13.41
N GLY A 93 3.67 -3.24 12.62
CA GLY A 93 3.21 -2.91 11.29
C GLY A 93 3.38 -4.05 10.28
N ILE A 94 4.46 -4.84 10.37
CA ILE A 94 4.62 -6.07 9.58
C ILE A 94 3.49 -7.06 9.86
N ILE A 95 3.14 -7.26 11.14
CA ILE A 95 2.04 -8.14 11.54
C ILE A 95 0.72 -7.59 10.98
N ALA A 96 0.46 -6.30 11.16
CA ALA A 96 -0.74 -5.63 10.63
C ALA A 96 -0.82 -5.75 9.10
N MET A 97 0.28 -5.61 8.36
CA MET A 97 0.30 -5.81 6.90
C MET A 97 -0.08 -7.23 6.48
N LEU A 98 0.39 -8.26 7.20
CA LEU A 98 0.01 -9.64 6.90
C LEU A 98 -1.47 -9.90 7.25
N ILE A 99 -1.99 -9.28 8.31
CA ILE A 99 -3.42 -9.28 8.61
C ILE A 99 -4.21 -8.59 7.50
N SER A 100 -3.78 -7.41 7.03
CA SER A 100 -4.39 -6.69 5.91
C SER A 100 -4.46 -7.54 4.65
N ARG A 101 -3.41 -8.29 4.34
CA ARG A 101 -3.42 -9.24 3.23
C ARG A 101 -4.52 -10.29 3.39
N ILE A 102 -4.65 -10.90 4.57
CA ILE A 102 -5.74 -11.88 4.83
C ILE A 102 -7.12 -11.22 4.70
N ILE A 103 -7.28 -10.00 5.21
CA ILE A 103 -8.52 -9.22 5.12
C ILE A 103 -8.85 -8.95 3.64
N ASN A 104 -7.89 -8.48 2.85
CA ASN A 104 -8.07 -8.13 1.45
C ASN A 104 -8.38 -9.37 0.60
N ASP A 105 -7.66 -10.47 0.81
CA ASP A 105 -7.91 -11.76 0.13
C ASP A 105 -9.35 -12.23 0.40
N LYS A 106 -9.83 -12.12 1.65
CA LYS A 106 -11.15 -12.63 2.04
C LYS A 106 -12.30 -11.70 1.69
N LEU A 107 -12.14 -10.38 1.84
CA LEU A 107 -13.23 -9.41 1.74
C LEU A 107 -13.33 -8.75 0.36
N ILE A 108 -12.19 -8.49 -0.30
CA ILE A 108 -12.12 -7.84 -1.62
C ILE A 108 -12.09 -8.91 -2.72
N PHE A 109 -11.12 -9.82 -2.65
CA PHE A 109 -10.86 -10.83 -3.70
C PHE A 109 -11.38 -12.22 -3.32
N SER A 110 -12.60 -12.28 -2.76
CA SER A 110 -13.17 -13.49 -2.14
C SER A 110 -13.28 -14.72 -3.05
N HIS A 111 -13.20 -14.55 -4.37
CA HIS A 111 -13.24 -15.67 -5.31
C HIS A 111 -11.84 -16.16 -5.69
N ILE A 112 -10.76 -15.49 -5.28
CA ILE A 112 -9.38 -15.79 -5.66
C ILE A 112 -8.63 -16.37 -4.46
N VAL A 113 -7.98 -17.52 -4.66
CA VAL A 113 -7.05 -18.07 -3.67
C VAL A 113 -5.65 -17.55 -3.97
N ASN A 114 -5.30 -16.40 -3.40
CA ASN A 114 -4.10 -15.65 -3.78
C ASN A 114 -2.79 -16.46 -3.68
N VAL A 115 -2.63 -17.30 -2.65
CA VAL A 115 -1.44 -18.18 -2.54
C VAL A 115 -1.33 -19.11 -3.73
N LYS A 116 -2.43 -19.78 -4.08
CA LYS A 116 -2.47 -20.72 -5.21
C LYS A 116 -2.16 -20.02 -6.52
N GLU A 117 -2.77 -18.85 -6.76
CA GLU A 117 -2.53 -18.09 -7.99
C GLU A 117 -1.07 -17.64 -8.13
N ILE A 118 -0.43 -17.21 -7.03
CA ILE A 118 0.95 -16.73 -7.05
C ILE A 118 1.96 -17.88 -7.11
N VAL A 119 1.79 -18.90 -6.27
CA VAL A 119 2.79 -19.99 -6.10
C VAL A 119 2.63 -21.07 -7.17
N ASP A 120 1.39 -21.51 -7.43
CA ASP A 120 1.13 -22.64 -8.32
C ASP A 120 0.93 -22.16 -9.76
N ASN A 121 0.06 -21.16 -9.97
CA ASN A 121 -0.29 -20.67 -11.31
C ASN A 121 0.68 -19.59 -11.82
N ARG A 122 1.58 -19.08 -10.97
CA ARG A 122 2.55 -18.01 -11.30
C ARG A 122 1.89 -16.78 -11.94
N ASN A 123 0.70 -16.43 -11.46
CA ASN A 123 -0.11 -15.37 -12.01
C ASN A 123 0.38 -13.99 -11.54
N VAL A 124 1.09 -13.29 -12.44
CA VAL A 124 1.70 -11.97 -12.16
C VAL A 124 0.65 -10.91 -11.86
N SER A 125 -0.54 -10.99 -12.45
CA SER A 125 -1.65 -10.07 -12.14
C SER A 125 -2.02 -10.11 -10.66
N ILE A 126 -2.10 -11.31 -10.07
CA ILE A 126 -2.39 -11.46 -8.63
C ILE A 126 -1.20 -11.03 -7.76
N GLY A 127 0.04 -11.26 -8.22
CA GLY A 127 1.24 -10.71 -7.58
C GLY A 127 1.22 -9.18 -7.50
N LEU A 128 0.75 -8.51 -8.56
CA LEU A 128 0.61 -7.06 -8.62
C LEU A 128 -0.52 -6.54 -7.71
N ILE A 129 -1.67 -7.22 -7.69
CA ILE A 129 -2.77 -6.89 -6.75
C ILE A 129 -2.30 -7.03 -5.29
N GLN A 130 -1.54 -8.08 -4.98
CA GLN A 130 -1.01 -8.27 -3.64
C GLN A 130 0.05 -7.21 -3.29
N THR A 131 0.81 -6.73 -4.27
CA THR A 131 1.69 -5.56 -4.11
C THR A 131 0.90 -4.32 -3.71
N ALA A 132 -0.18 -4.01 -4.44
CA ALA A 132 -1.05 -2.87 -4.13
C ALA A 132 -1.63 -2.96 -2.71
N SER A 133 -2.06 -4.16 -2.31
CA SER A 133 -2.54 -4.47 -0.96
C SER A 133 -1.49 -4.13 0.11
N TYR A 134 -0.25 -4.62 -0.04
CA TYR A 134 0.82 -4.35 0.93
C TYR A 134 1.22 -2.88 0.98
N VAL A 135 1.34 -2.22 -0.18
CA VAL A 135 1.76 -0.82 -0.24
C VAL A 135 0.68 0.10 0.33
N ALA A 136 -0.59 -0.08 -0.05
CA ALA A 136 -1.70 0.72 0.46
C ALA A 136 -1.86 0.56 1.98
N SER A 137 -1.85 -0.67 2.49
CA SER A 137 -1.89 -0.91 3.94
C SER A 137 -0.64 -0.39 4.65
N GLY A 138 0.54 -0.52 4.04
CA GLY A 138 1.79 0.02 4.59
C GLY A 138 1.75 1.55 4.74
N LEU A 139 1.24 2.27 3.75
CA LEU A 139 1.01 3.72 3.82
C LEU A 139 0.08 4.08 4.99
N MET A 140 -1.04 3.39 5.12
CA MET A 140 -2.00 3.63 6.20
C MET A 140 -1.39 3.33 7.58
N ILE A 141 -0.64 2.24 7.71
CA ILE A 141 0.04 1.88 8.96
C ILE A 141 1.10 2.94 9.31
N ALA A 142 1.92 3.34 8.34
CA ALA A 142 2.95 4.35 8.54
C ALA A 142 2.36 5.67 9.07
N SER A 143 1.29 6.14 8.43
CA SER A 143 0.61 7.37 8.84
C SER A 143 -0.08 7.25 10.19
N ALA A 144 -0.72 6.10 10.47
CA ALA A 144 -1.32 5.84 11.77
C ALA A 144 -0.30 5.81 12.92
N ILE A 145 0.96 5.43 12.63
CA ILE A 145 2.06 5.43 13.59
C ILE A 145 2.67 6.83 13.75
N SER A 146 2.84 7.58 12.66
CA SER A 146 3.50 8.89 12.68
C SER A 146 2.60 10.04 13.15
N GLY A 147 1.29 9.82 13.28
CA GLY A 147 0.34 10.84 13.74
C GLY A 147 0.61 11.34 15.16
N GLU A 148 0.59 12.66 15.34
CA GLU A 148 0.85 13.30 16.64
C GLU A 148 -0.33 13.18 17.61
N GLY A 149 -0.02 13.23 18.91
CA GLY A 149 -1.03 13.21 19.99
C GLY A 149 -1.63 11.84 20.31
N GLY A 150 -1.21 10.78 19.59
CA GLY A 150 -1.68 9.41 19.76
C GLY A 150 -0.69 8.45 20.46
N GLY A 151 -1.02 7.17 20.43
CA GLY A 151 -0.15 6.07 20.86
C GLY A 151 -0.55 4.76 20.17
N PRO A 152 -0.03 3.60 20.60
CA PRO A 152 -0.25 2.32 19.92
C PRO A 152 -1.72 1.95 19.70
N VAL A 153 -2.61 2.33 20.64
CA VAL A 153 -4.06 2.08 20.53
C VAL A 153 -4.67 2.94 19.43
N ASN A 154 -4.31 4.22 19.34
CA ASN A 154 -4.77 5.13 18.28
C ASN A 154 -4.29 4.63 16.91
N ALA A 155 -3.01 4.28 16.81
CA ALA A 155 -2.43 3.73 15.59
C ALA A 155 -3.20 2.47 15.12
N LEU A 156 -3.53 1.57 16.04
CA LEU A 156 -4.32 0.38 15.74
C LEU A 156 -5.73 0.73 15.25
N VAL A 157 -6.43 1.66 15.91
CA VAL A 157 -7.78 2.07 15.50
C VAL A 157 -7.77 2.75 14.14
N PHE A 158 -6.83 3.68 13.89
CA PHE A 158 -6.71 4.36 12.60
C PHE A 158 -6.30 3.43 11.48
N TYR A 159 -5.40 2.48 11.74
CA TYR A 159 -5.12 1.39 10.81
C TYR A 159 -6.38 0.61 10.45
N LEU A 160 -7.18 0.18 11.44
CA LEU A 160 -8.40 -0.61 11.18
C LEU A 160 -9.42 0.19 10.37
N VAL A 161 -9.55 1.49 10.65
CA VAL A 161 -10.42 2.38 9.87
C VAL A 161 -9.89 2.54 8.45
N GLY A 162 -8.61 2.80 8.27
CA GLY A 162 -8.01 2.90 6.93
C GLY A 162 -8.17 1.62 6.13
N GLN A 163 -7.96 0.46 6.78
CA GLN A 163 -8.19 -0.85 6.19
C GLN A 163 -9.66 -1.05 5.79
N ALA A 164 -10.62 -0.54 6.56
CA ALA A 164 -12.03 -0.55 6.19
C ALA A 164 -12.29 0.30 4.94
N PHE A 165 -11.70 1.50 4.85
CA PHE A 165 -11.80 2.33 3.64
C PHE A 165 -11.24 1.64 2.39
N LEU A 166 -10.06 1.01 2.49
CA LEU A 166 -9.46 0.23 1.41
C LEU A 166 -10.44 -0.86 0.92
N VAL A 167 -10.98 -1.65 1.85
CA VAL A 167 -11.92 -2.72 1.53
C VAL A 167 -13.19 -2.18 0.90
N LEU A 168 -13.82 -1.15 1.49
CA LEU A 168 -15.07 -0.60 1.00
C LEU A 168 -14.92 0.01 -0.39
N TYR A 169 -13.86 0.80 -0.60
CA TYR A 169 -13.60 1.45 -1.88
C TYR A 169 -13.31 0.41 -2.98
N THR A 170 -12.36 -0.49 -2.76
CA THR A 170 -11.97 -1.46 -3.79
C THR A 170 -13.09 -2.46 -4.08
N LYS A 171 -13.82 -2.92 -3.05
CA LYS A 171 -14.98 -3.80 -3.25
C LYS A 171 -16.13 -3.07 -3.95
N GLY A 172 -16.37 -1.81 -3.58
CA GLY A 172 -17.35 -0.96 -4.25
C GLY A 172 -17.04 -0.82 -5.75
N TYR A 173 -15.78 -0.56 -6.10
CA TYR A 173 -15.32 -0.53 -7.48
C TYR A 173 -15.52 -1.87 -8.21
N ILE A 174 -15.12 -2.99 -7.59
CA ILE A 174 -15.30 -4.33 -8.17
C ILE A 174 -16.78 -4.62 -8.46
N ASN A 175 -17.66 -4.30 -7.51
CA ASN A 175 -19.10 -4.55 -7.63
C ASN A 175 -19.80 -3.61 -8.61
N ALA A 176 -19.31 -2.38 -8.76
CA ALA A 176 -19.88 -1.39 -9.69
C ALA A 176 -19.42 -1.62 -11.14
N SER A 177 -18.37 -2.42 -11.36
CA SER A 177 -17.87 -2.74 -12.69
C SER A 177 -18.90 -3.52 -13.51
N THR A 178 -18.96 -3.24 -14.81
CA THR A 178 -19.85 -3.92 -15.77
C THR A 178 -19.31 -5.28 -16.23
N TYR A 179 -18.13 -5.67 -15.77
CA TYR A 179 -17.47 -6.94 -16.08
C TYR A 179 -16.84 -7.54 -14.82
N ASN A 180 -16.61 -8.85 -14.82
CA ASN A 180 -16.08 -9.57 -13.67
C ASN A 180 -14.57 -9.39 -13.53
N ILE A 181 -14.16 -8.39 -12.75
CA ILE A 181 -12.74 -8.09 -12.47
C ILE A 181 -12.01 -9.30 -11.88
N GLN A 182 -12.64 -10.07 -10.98
CA GLN A 182 -11.95 -11.20 -10.34
C GLN A 182 -11.69 -12.36 -11.32
N GLU A 183 -12.58 -12.59 -12.29
CA GLU A 183 -12.34 -13.56 -13.37
C GLU A 183 -11.21 -13.12 -14.30
N GLU A 184 -11.19 -11.84 -14.69
CA GLU A 184 -10.11 -11.30 -15.52
C GLU A 184 -8.74 -11.38 -14.83
N LEU A 185 -8.69 -11.09 -13.52
CA LEU A 185 -7.48 -11.24 -12.72
C LEU A 185 -7.01 -12.69 -12.66
N LYS A 186 -7.92 -13.66 -12.47
CA LYS A 186 -7.59 -15.10 -12.54
C LYS A 186 -7.09 -15.52 -13.91
N ALA A 187 -7.63 -14.93 -14.98
CA ALA A 187 -7.19 -15.17 -16.35
C ALA A 187 -5.84 -14.51 -16.68
N GLY A 188 -5.17 -13.87 -15.71
CA GLY A 188 -3.86 -13.25 -15.90
C GLY A 188 -3.91 -11.95 -16.70
N ASN A 189 -5.07 -11.26 -16.72
CA ASN A 189 -5.19 -9.98 -17.41
C ASN A 189 -4.39 -8.90 -16.67
N LEU A 190 -3.22 -8.54 -17.20
CA LEU A 190 -2.33 -7.55 -16.60
C LEU A 190 -2.88 -6.12 -16.72
N ALA A 191 -3.64 -5.80 -17.77
CA ALA A 191 -4.21 -4.48 -17.96
C ALA A 191 -5.18 -4.14 -16.81
N ILE A 192 -6.06 -5.08 -16.48
CA ILE A 192 -6.99 -4.95 -15.35
C ILE A 192 -6.23 -4.95 -14.02
N ALA A 193 -5.18 -5.75 -13.88
CA ALA A 193 -4.35 -5.75 -12.68
C ALA A 193 -3.73 -4.37 -12.39
N PHE A 194 -3.16 -3.70 -13.40
CA PHE A 194 -2.65 -2.34 -13.25
C PHE A 194 -3.76 -1.35 -12.90
N SER A 195 -4.89 -1.39 -13.62
CA SER A 195 -6.04 -0.52 -13.36
C SER A 195 -6.53 -0.60 -11.90
N VAL A 196 -6.69 -1.81 -11.36
CA VAL A 196 -7.11 -2.05 -9.97
C VAL A 196 -6.00 -1.63 -8.99
N THR A 197 -4.74 -1.91 -9.32
CA THR A 197 -3.58 -1.52 -8.50
C THR A 197 -3.54 -0.02 -8.29
N GLY A 198 -3.68 0.79 -9.34
CA GLY A 198 -3.66 2.25 -9.20
C GLY A 198 -4.79 2.77 -8.32
N LYS A 199 -5.99 2.17 -8.41
CA LYS A 199 -7.13 2.52 -7.56
C LYS A 199 -6.88 2.18 -6.08
N MET A 200 -6.27 1.02 -5.81
CA MET A 200 -5.86 0.63 -4.45
C MET A 200 -4.77 1.53 -3.87
N LEU A 201 -3.77 1.91 -4.68
CA LEU A 201 -2.72 2.84 -4.27
C LEU A 201 -3.27 4.25 -4.03
N ALA A 202 -4.17 4.73 -4.90
CA ALA A 202 -4.80 6.03 -4.79
C ALA A 202 -5.62 6.16 -3.49
N ILE A 203 -6.47 5.18 -3.17
CA ILE A 203 -7.19 5.19 -1.89
C ILE A 203 -6.24 5.04 -0.70
N GLY A 204 -5.15 4.28 -0.86
CA GLY A 204 -4.06 4.18 0.11
C GLY A 204 -3.49 5.56 0.48
N LEU A 205 -3.12 6.35 -0.52
CA LEU A 205 -2.56 7.70 -0.36
C LEU A 205 -3.56 8.68 0.26
N ILE A 206 -4.81 8.69 -0.22
CA ILE A 206 -5.87 9.57 0.29
C ILE A 206 -6.15 9.30 1.77
N VAL A 207 -6.35 8.03 2.11
CA VAL A 207 -6.68 7.62 3.48
C VAL A 207 -5.50 7.84 4.40
N MET A 208 -4.27 7.61 3.92
CA MET A 208 -3.04 7.92 4.66
C MET A 208 -3.04 9.38 5.13
N THR A 209 -3.39 10.34 4.27
CA THR A 209 -3.46 11.76 4.66
C THR A 209 -4.59 12.06 5.64
N ALA A 210 -5.75 11.42 5.46
CA ALA A 210 -6.91 11.62 6.34
C ALA A 210 -6.68 11.10 7.78
N ILE A 211 -5.93 10.00 7.93
CA ILE A 211 -5.67 9.39 9.25
C ILE A 211 -4.41 9.95 9.94
N GLY A 212 -3.51 10.59 9.19
CA GLY A 212 -2.24 11.12 9.71
C GLY A 212 -2.34 12.47 10.42
N GLN A 213 -3.56 12.98 10.57
CA GLN A 213 -3.84 14.26 11.23
C GLN A 213 -3.61 14.15 12.75
N GLU A 214 -3.38 15.30 13.39
CA GLU A 214 -3.23 15.38 14.85
C GLU A 214 -4.46 14.80 15.58
N PHE A 215 -4.21 13.99 16.61
CA PHE A 215 -5.28 13.45 17.43
C PHE A 215 -5.86 14.49 18.38
N MET A 216 -6.94 15.15 17.95
CA MET A 216 -7.69 16.16 18.72
C MET A 216 -8.79 15.56 19.61
N GLY A 217 -8.75 14.25 19.85
CA GLY A 217 -9.82 13.48 20.50
C GLY A 217 -10.75 12.78 19.48
N TRP A 218 -11.40 11.70 19.92
CA TRP A 218 -12.12 10.78 19.03
C TRP A 218 -13.17 11.44 18.14
N LYS A 219 -14.03 12.28 18.72
CA LYS A 219 -15.14 12.90 17.97
C LYS A 219 -14.63 13.84 16.88
N GLN A 220 -13.72 14.74 17.24
CA GLN A 220 -13.15 15.75 16.33
C GLN A 220 -12.33 15.09 15.23
N THR A 221 -11.44 14.16 15.62
CA THR A 221 -10.56 13.47 14.67
C THR A 221 -11.36 12.65 13.65
N PHE A 222 -12.36 11.88 14.10
CA PHE A 222 -13.21 11.15 13.16
C PHE A 222 -14.02 12.08 12.26
N LEU A 223 -14.59 13.17 12.79
CA LEU A 223 -15.35 14.11 11.99
C LEU A 223 -14.49 14.73 10.87
N ALA A 224 -13.27 15.18 11.19
CA ALA A 224 -12.33 15.70 10.20
C ALA A 224 -11.97 14.64 9.15
N MET A 225 -11.52 13.46 9.60
CA MET A 225 -11.12 12.34 8.74
C MET A 225 -12.25 11.91 7.77
N PHE A 226 -13.49 11.82 8.22
CA PHE A 226 -14.62 11.43 7.35
C PHE A 226 -15.02 12.53 6.37
N ILE A 227 -14.92 13.80 6.75
CA ILE A 227 -15.19 14.93 5.84
C ILE A 227 -14.10 14.99 4.78
N ASP A 228 -12.84 15.08 5.19
CA ASP A 228 -11.71 15.25 4.28
C ASP A 228 -11.52 14.01 3.40
N GLY A 229 -11.58 12.82 3.99
CA GLY A 229 -11.53 11.56 3.26
C GLY A 229 -12.72 11.39 2.31
N GLY A 230 -13.93 11.78 2.73
CA GLY A 230 -15.12 11.73 1.88
C GLY A 230 -15.01 12.65 0.67
N ILE A 231 -14.57 13.89 0.87
CA ILE A 231 -14.32 14.86 -0.21
C ILE A 231 -13.27 14.30 -1.18
N MET A 232 -12.14 13.79 -0.67
CA MET A 232 -11.08 13.24 -1.51
C MET A 232 -11.52 12.02 -2.33
N ILE A 233 -12.34 11.13 -1.76
CA ILE A 233 -12.89 9.99 -2.50
C ILE A 233 -13.78 10.47 -3.65
N VAL A 234 -14.64 11.47 -3.42
CA VAL A 234 -15.48 12.06 -4.47
C VAL A 234 -14.63 12.72 -5.56
N LEU A 235 -13.61 13.47 -5.17
CA LEU A 235 -12.66 14.07 -6.12
C LEU A 235 -11.89 13.01 -6.92
N LEU A 236 -11.53 11.87 -6.30
CA LEU A 236 -10.90 10.76 -7.00
C LEU A 236 -11.82 10.17 -8.06
N PHE A 237 -13.11 9.95 -7.75
CA PHE A 237 -14.09 9.50 -8.76
C PHE A 237 -14.23 10.51 -9.91
N LEU A 238 -14.27 11.80 -9.60
CA LEU A 238 -14.33 12.85 -10.62
C LEU A 238 -13.06 12.84 -11.49
N ALA A 239 -11.89 12.67 -10.87
CA ALA A 239 -10.62 12.63 -11.56
C ALA A 239 -10.50 11.41 -12.49
N SER A 240 -10.93 10.22 -12.04
CA SER A 240 -11.00 9.03 -12.90
C SER A 240 -11.96 9.25 -14.08
N TYR A 241 -13.11 9.88 -13.84
CA TYR A 241 -14.07 10.22 -14.90
C TYR A 241 -13.47 11.20 -15.94
N LEU A 242 -12.75 12.22 -15.48
CA LEU A 242 -12.07 13.17 -16.36
C LEU A 242 -10.96 12.50 -17.16
N PHE A 243 -10.19 11.59 -16.56
CA PHE A 243 -9.17 10.82 -17.26
C PHE A 243 -9.76 10.04 -18.43
N ASP A 244 -10.84 9.29 -18.19
CA ASP A 244 -11.51 8.49 -19.23
C ASP A 244 -12.00 9.36 -20.39
N LYS A 245 -12.53 10.55 -20.10
CA LYS A 245 -13.10 11.44 -21.13
C LYS A 245 -12.07 12.28 -21.86
N VAL A 246 -11.00 12.70 -21.18
CA VAL A 246 -10.04 13.65 -21.73
C VAL A 246 -8.84 12.93 -22.36
N ILE A 247 -8.36 11.86 -21.74
CA ILE A 247 -7.10 11.20 -22.16
C ILE A 247 -7.37 10.04 -23.12
N ILE A 248 -8.49 9.31 -22.96
CA ILE A 248 -8.87 8.20 -23.85
C ILE A 248 -10.25 8.48 -24.50
N PRO A 249 -10.39 9.57 -25.28
CA PRO A 249 -11.70 9.99 -25.78
C PRO A 249 -12.30 9.06 -26.85
N LYS A 250 -11.46 8.25 -27.53
CA LYS A 250 -11.83 7.52 -28.75
C LYS A 250 -12.22 6.05 -28.55
N SER A 251 -11.94 5.45 -27.39
CA SER A 251 -12.35 4.08 -27.07
C SER A 251 -12.80 3.99 -25.61
N ALA A 252 -13.76 3.11 -25.32
CA ALA A 252 -14.20 2.91 -23.95
C ALA A 252 -13.09 2.19 -23.17
N LEU A 253 -12.70 2.70 -21.99
CA LEU A 253 -11.68 2.07 -21.14
C LEU A 253 -11.92 0.56 -20.95
N ARG A 254 -13.18 0.15 -20.79
CA ARG A 254 -13.57 -1.26 -20.71
C ARG A 254 -13.10 -2.09 -21.91
N HIS A 255 -13.30 -1.59 -23.13
CA HIS A 255 -12.94 -2.31 -24.36
C HIS A 255 -11.42 -2.59 -24.37
N GLU A 256 -10.63 -1.55 -24.09
CA GLU A 256 -9.17 -1.66 -24.02
C GLU A 256 -8.70 -2.64 -22.93
N LEU A 257 -9.33 -2.61 -21.75
CA LEU A 257 -8.91 -3.43 -20.60
C LEU A 257 -9.35 -4.90 -20.72
N VAL A 258 -10.57 -5.15 -21.24
CA VAL A 258 -11.19 -6.49 -21.25
C VAL A 258 -10.97 -7.19 -22.58
N GLU A 259 -11.28 -6.53 -23.69
CA GLU A 259 -11.26 -7.14 -25.02
C GLU A 259 -9.82 -7.14 -25.58
N ASP A 260 -9.18 -5.98 -25.60
CA ASP A 260 -7.82 -5.84 -26.14
C ASP A 260 -6.73 -6.25 -25.13
N LYS A 261 -7.08 -6.32 -23.83
CA LYS A 261 -6.15 -6.57 -22.72
C LYS A 261 -4.91 -5.67 -22.79
N ASN A 262 -5.13 -4.41 -23.17
CA ASN A 262 -4.10 -3.44 -23.46
C ASN A 262 -3.41 -2.97 -22.16
N VAL A 263 -2.26 -3.60 -21.86
CA VAL A 263 -1.47 -3.32 -20.65
C VAL A 263 -1.04 -1.85 -20.58
N GLY A 264 -0.76 -1.22 -21.72
CA GLY A 264 -0.36 0.20 -21.76
C GLY A 264 -1.46 1.12 -21.23
N ILE A 265 -2.71 0.85 -21.60
CA ILE A 265 -3.88 1.58 -21.07
C ILE A 265 -4.08 1.29 -19.58
N GLY A 266 -3.91 0.03 -19.16
CA GLY A 266 -3.96 -0.33 -17.74
C GLY A 266 -2.91 0.42 -16.89
N VAL A 267 -1.68 0.55 -17.39
CA VAL A 267 -0.61 1.34 -16.74
C VAL A 267 -0.96 2.82 -16.70
N LEU A 268 -1.48 3.39 -17.78
CA LEU A 268 -1.90 4.81 -17.81
C LEU A 268 -3.02 5.09 -16.82
N ASP A 269 -4.05 4.23 -16.75
CA ASP A 269 -5.12 4.34 -15.74
C ASP A 269 -4.54 4.20 -14.33
N CYS A 270 -3.60 3.27 -14.11
CA CYS A 270 -2.90 3.13 -12.84
C CYS A 270 -2.22 4.44 -12.42
N CYS A 271 -1.39 5.00 -13.31
CA CYS A 271 -0.66 6.25 -13.08
C CYS A 271 -1.61 7.41 -12.87
N ALA A 272 -2.70 7.52 -13.63
CA ALA A 272 -3.68 8.60 -13.48
C ALA A 272 -4.26 8.65 -12.07
N ASN A 273 -4.76 7.52 -11.57
CA ASN A 273 -5.34 7.45 -10.22
C ASN A 273 -4.31 7.83 -9.15
N VAL A 274 -3.07 7.34 -9.28
CA VAL A 274 -1.98 7.70 -8.35
C VAL A 274 -1.61 9.18 -8.45
N MET A 275 -1.47 9.75 -9.64
CA MET A 275 -1.14 11.16 -9.84
C MET A 275 -2.19 12.10 -9.24
N PHE A 276 -3.46 11.80 -9.46
CA PHE A 276 -4.55 12.58 -8.89
C PHE A 276 -4.60 12.45 -7.36
N ALA A 277 -4.38 11.25 -6.82
CA ALA A 277 -4.28 11.07 -5.38
C ALA A 277 -3.10 11.87 -4.80
N CYS A 278 -1.91 11.82 -5.41
CA CYS A 278 -0.76 12.62 -4.97
C CYS A 278 -1.06 14.13 -4.99
N LEU A 279 -1.75 14.63 -6.03
CA LEU A 279 -2.17 16.02 -6.09
C LEU A 279 -3.12 16.37 -4.94
N MET A 280 -4.11 15.51 -4.66
CA MET A 280 -5.05 15.72 -3.55
C MET A 280 -4.35 15.72 -2.19
N VAL A 281 -3.40 14.80 -1.99
CA VAL A 281 -2.57 14.75 -0.77
C VAL A 281 -1.79 16.04 -0.58
N PHE A 282 -1.29 16.66 -1.65
CA PHE A 282 -0.56 17.93 -1.55
C PHE A 282 -1.45 19.15 -1.27
N LEU A 283 -2.74 19.08 -1.61
CA LEU A 283 -3.67 20.20 -1.43
C LEU A 283 -4.26 20.29 -0.02
N LEU A 284 -3.89 19.36 0.88
CA LEU A 284 -4.28 19.30 2.29
C LEU A 284 -3.10 19.67 3.19
#